data_AF-A0A358AQT8-F1
#
_entry.id   AF-A0A358AQT8-F1
#
_cell.length_a   1.000
_cell.length_b   1.000
_cell.length_c   1.000
_cell.angle_alpha   90.00
_cell.angle_beta   90.00
_cell.angle_gamma   90.00
#
_symmetry.space_group_name_H-M   'P 1'
#
loop_
_entity.id
_entity.type
_entity.pdbx_description
1 polymer ?
#
loop_
_entity_poly.entity_id
_entity_poly.type
_entity_poly.pdbx_seq_one_letter_code
_entity_poly.pdbx_strand_id
1 'polypeptide(L)'
;MAKAFTKQKKSATDSVKYLVPVLFFVLIVAVVLIGLQNVSVSSKGENLKVMEQSIRRSAVQCYAIEGRYPPSLKYLQDNYGLLLDEGRYIYHYQAEGMNMMPDIAVFEKN
;
A
#
# COMPACT_ATOMS: atom_id res chain seq x y z
N MET A 1 -21.78 60.23 35.82
CA MET A 1 -20.42 60.03 35.25
C MET A 1 -19.55 59.57 36.42
N ALA A 2 -18.86 58.43 36.45
CA ALA A 2 -18.21 57.64 35.43
C ALA A 2 -18.28 56.14 35.79
N LYS A 3 -18.48 55.27 34.81
CA LYS A 3 -18.34 53.82 34.98
C LYS A 3 -16.84 53.50 34.93
N ALA A 4 -16.29 53.10 36.07
CA ALA A 4 -14.92 52.65 36.18
C ALA A 4 -14.72 51.39 35.32
N PHE A 5 -13.81 51.49 34.35
CA PHE A 5 -13.34 50.38 33.53
C PHE A 5 -12.77 49.28 34.41
N THR A 6 -13.50 48.17 34.56
CA THR A 6 -12.98 46.96 35.18
C THR A 6 -12.06 46.26 34.18
N LYS A 7 -10.76 46.48 34.36
CA LYS A 7 -9.67 45.81 33.65
C LYS A 7 -9.72 44.31 33.98
N GLN A 8 -10.33 43.51 33.10
CA GLN A 8 -10.27 42.05 33.22
C GLN A 8 -8.82 41.58 33.03
N LYS A 9 -8.16 41.24 34.14
CA LYS A 9 -6.90 40.53 34.15
C LYS A 9 -7.21 39.08 33.75
N LYS A 10 -7.03 38.73 32.45
CA LYS A 10 -7.08 37.34 31.99
C LYS A 10 -6.07 36.54 32.82
N SER A 11 -6.58 35.80 33.78
CA SER A 11 -5.76 34.98 34.67
C SER A 11 -5.17 33.85 33.83
N ALA A 12 -3.85 33.65 33.94
CA ALA A 12 -3.11 32.59 33.25
C ALA A 12 -3.73 31.19 33.43
N THR A 13 -4.60 31.02 34.43
CA THR A 13 -5.36 29.81 34.76
C THR A 13 -6.36 29.37 33.68
N ASP A 14 -6.97 30.30 32.93
CA ASP A 14 -7.98 29.91 31.91
C ASP A 14 -7.34 29.45 30.61
N SER A 15 -6.18 29.98 30.25
CA SER A 15 -5.40 29.52 29.09
C SER A 15 -4.81 28.12 29.30
N VAL A 16 -4.45 27.77 30.54
CA VAL A 16 -3.92 26.45 30.90
C VAL A 16 -4.99 25.35 30.78
N LYS A 17 -6.28 25.66 31.03
CA LYS A 17 -7.39 24.70 30.90
C LYS A 17 -7.55 24.19 29.46
N TYR A 18 -7.28 25.02 28.46
CA TYR A 18 -7.35 24.63 27.04
C TYR A 18 -6.03 24.04 26.52
N LEU A 19 -4.92 24.23 27.23
CA LEU A 19 -3.60 23.77 26.81
C LEU A 19 -3.46 22.24 26.96
N VAL A 20 -4.05 21.67 28.01
CA VAL A 20 -4.07 20.22 28.27
C VAL A 20 -4.81 19.43 27.17
N PRO A 21 -6.07 19.74 26.79
CA PRO A 21 -6.77 18.99 25.73
C PRO A 21 -6.12 19.19 24.35
N VAL A 22 -5.55 20.37 24.07
CA VAL A 22 -4.80 20.61 22.83
C VAL A 22 -3.55 19.73 22.77
N LEU A 23 -2.79 19.64 23.87
CA LEU A 23 -1.62 18.78 23.94
C LEU A 23 -1.99 17.30 23.73
N PHE A 24 -3.09 16.85 24.35
CA PHE A 24 -3.57 15.48 24.19
C PHE A 24 -4.00 15.18 22.75
N PHE A 25 -4.69 16.12 22.09
CA PHE A 25 -5.05 15.99 20.68
C PHE A 25 -3.81 15.91 19.78
N VAL A 26 -2.81 16.78 20.00
CA VAL A 26 -1.54 16.73 19.25
C VAL A 26 -0.83 15.40 19.47
N LEU A 27 -0.85 14.86 20.69
CA LEU A 27 -0.25 13.56 21.01
C LEU A 27 -0.95 12.42 20.27
N ILE A 28 -2.29 12.40 20.23
CA ILE A 28 -3.05 11.42 19.45
C ILE A 28 -2.70 11.53 17.96
N VAL A 29 -2.68 12.75 17.40
CA VAL A 29 -2.32 12.96 16.00
C VAL A 29 -0.90 12.48 15.71
N ALA A 30 0.06 12.77 16.59
CA ALA A 30 1.44 12.29 16.45
C ALA A 30 1.52 10.76 16.44
N VAL A 31 0.81 10.08 17.36
CA VAL A 31 0.76 8.61 17.40
C VAL A 31 0.15 8.04 16.11
N VAL A 32 -0.92 8.64 15.59
CA VAL A 32 -1.55 8.22 14.33
C VAL A 32 -0.59 8.41 13.15
N LEU A 33 0.10 9.54 13.07
CA LEU A 33 1.08 9.82 12.01
C LEU A 33 2.26 8.84 12.04
N ILE A 34 2.77 8.50 13.23
CA ILE A 34 3.83 7.49 13.39
C ILE A 34 3.31 6.10 12.97
N GLY A 35 2.08 5.75 13.36
CA GLY A 35 1.45 4.49 12.96
C GLY A 35 1.29 4.36 11.44
N LEU A 36 0.89 5.43 10.76
CA LEU A 36 0.74 5.47 9.30
C LEU A 36 2.07 5.31 8.56
N GLN A 37 3.17 5.86 9.07
CA GLN A 37 4.49 5.72 8.44
C GLN A 37 4.97 4.26 8.43
N ASN A 38 4.71 3.51 9.50
CA ASN A 38 5.12 2.09 9.61
C ASN A 38 4.33 1.17 8.66
N VAL A 39 3.13 1.54 8.24
CA VAL A 39 2.34 0.76 7.26
C VAL A 39 2.99 0.77 5.87
N SER A 40 3.73 1.82 5.52
CA SER A 40 4.36 1.94 4.20
C SER A 40 5.58 1.02 3.99
N VAL A 41 6.29 0.64 5.05
CA VAL A 41 7.51 -0.19 4.95
C VAL A 41 7.16 -1.67 4.76
N SER A 42 6.04 -2.13 5.32
CA SER A 42 5.52 -3.50 5.07
C SER A 42 4.97 -3.68 3.64
N SER A 43 4.67 -2.58 2.94
CA SER A 43 4.05 -2.62 1.62
C SER A 43 4.97 -3.16 0.51
N LYS A 44 6.30 -3.01 0.61
CA LYS A 44 7.20 -3.41 -0.50
C LYS A 44 7.18 -4.91 -0.79
N GLY A 45 7.34 -5.74 0.24
CA GLY A 45 7.27 -7.19 0.11
C GLY A 45 5.86 -7.69 -0.23
N GLU A 46 4.84 -6.95 0.20
CA GLU A 46 3.44 -7.25 -0.12
C GLU A 46 3.12 -6.93 -1.58
N ASN A 47 3.67 -5.84 -2.14
CA ASN A 47 3.53 -5.48 -3.54
C ASN A 47 4.09 -6.55 -4.48
N LEU A 48 5.26 -7.12 -4.17
CA LEU A 48 5.84 -8.21 -4.96
C LEU A 48 4.95 -9.46 -4.96
N LYS A 49 4.43 -9.85 -3.80
CA LYS A 49 3.50 -11.00 -3.68
C LYS A 49 2.20 -10.75 -4.42
N VAL A 50 1.65 -9.54 -4.35
CA VAL A 50 0.44 -9.16 -5.09
C VAL A 50 0.67 -9.29 -6.59
N MET A 51 1.83 -8.85 -7.10
CA MET A 51 2.19 -9.00 -8.52
C MET A 51 2.31 -10.47 -8.93
N GLU A 52 3.06 -11.26 -8.17
CA GLU A 52 3.20 -12.71 -8.43
C GLU A 52 1.83 -13.40 -8.46
N GLN A 53 0.97 -13.06 -7.50
CA GLN A 53 -0.37 -13.63 -7.39
C GLN A 53 -1.29 -13.18 -8.54
N SER A 54 -1.12 -11.96 -9.04
CA SER A 54 -1.85 -11.48 -10.23
C SER A 54 -1.50 -12.32 -11.45
N ILE A 55 -0.21 -12.56 -11.70
CA ILE A 55 0.27 -13.40 -12.81
C ILE A 55 -0.27 -14.83 -12.65
N ARG A 56 -0.17 -15.39 -11.43
CA ARG A 56 -0.70 -16.73 -11.11
C ARG A 56 -2.19 -16.85 -11.41
N ARG A 57 -2.99 -15.85 -11.05
CA ARG A 57 -4.43 -15.83 -11.35
C ARG A 57 -4.70 -15.81 -12.85
N SER A 58 -4.00 -14.99 -13.63
CA SER A 58 -4.14 -14.97 -15.08
C SER A 58 -3.74 -16.31 -15.72
N ALA A 59 -2.68 -16.97 -15.21
CA ALA A 59 -2.29 -18.29 -15.69
C ALA A 59 -3.35 -19.37 -15.41
N VAL A 60 -3.95 -19.35 -14.20
CA VAL A 60 -5.06 -20.25 -13.85
C VAL A 60 -6.30 -19.95 -14.70
N GLN A 61 -6.58 -18.68 -14.98
CA GLN A 61 -7.67 -18.28 -15.86
C GLN A 61 -7.47 -18.85 -17.27
N CYS A 62 -6.26 -18.77 -17.81
CA CYS A 62 -5.91 -19.39 -19.09
C CYS A 62 -6.16 -20.90 -19.07
N TYR A 63 -5.73 -21.59 -18.02
CA TYR A 63 -5.99 -23.02 -17.88
C TYR A 63 -7.48 -23.35 -17.81
N ALA A 64 -8.27 -22.56 -17.09
CA ALA A 64 -9.70 -22.77 -16.97
C ALA A 64 -10.46 -22.57 -18.30
N ILE A 65 -10.00 -21.64 -19.14
CA ILE A 65 -10.65 -21.30 -20.42
C ILE A 65 -10.16 -22.20 -21.56
N GLU A 66 -8.85 -22.41 -21.66
CA GLU A 66 -8.21 -23.05 -22.81
C GLU A 66 -7.75 -24.49 -22.55
N GLY A 67 -7.88 -24.96 -21.30
CA GLY A 67 -7.42 -26.28 -20.87
C GLY A 67 -5.90 -26.42 -20.78
N ARG A 68 -5.15 -25.31 -20.83
CA ARG A 68 -3.69 -25.28 -20.76
C ARG A 68 -3.16 -24.02 -20.07
N TYR A 69 -2.02 -24.15 -19.40
CA TYR A 69 -1.29 -23.01 -18.88
C TYR A 69 -0.67 -22.20 -20.01
N PRO A 70 -0.48 -20.88 -19.81
CA PRO A 70 0.05 -20.02 -20.87
C PRO A 70 1.50 -20.40 -21.18
N PRO A 71 1.94 -20.30 -22.44
CA PRO A 71 3.32 -20.64 -22.81
C PRO A 71 4.33 -19.57 -22.41
N SER A 72 3.88 -18.33 -22.14
CA SER A 72 4.74 -17.21 -21.78
C SER A 72 3.97 -16.09 -21.08
N LEU A 73 4.69 -15.19 -20.41
CA LEU A 73 4.11 -13.94 -19.90
C LEU A 73 3.54 -13.07 -21.03
N LYS A 74 4.18 -13.03 -22.20
CA LYS A 74 3.70 -12.27 -23.36
C LYS A 74 2.29 -12.70 -23.78
N TYR A 75 2.01 -14.01 -23.75
CA TYR A 75 0.69 -14.54 -24.03
C TYR A 75 -0.38 -14.00 -23.07
N LEU A 76 -0.04 -13.86 -21.79
CA LEU A 76 -0.92 -13.27 -20.79
C LEU A 76 -1.12 -11.76 -21.01
N GLN A 77 -0.09 -11.02 -21.45
CA GLN A 77 -0.25 -9.61 -21.79
C GLN A 77 -1.20 -9.42 -22.97
N ASP A 78 -1.03 -10.23 -24.02
CA ASP A 78 -1.74 -10.05 -25.29
C ASP A 78 -3.20 -10.57 -25.23
N ASN A 79 -3.48 -11.62 -24.45
CA ASN A 79 -4.80 -12.28 -24.44
C ASN A 79 -5.59 -12.07 -23.13
N TYR A 80 -4.90 -11.80 -22.02
CA TYR A 80 -5.51 -11.69 -20.68
C TYR A 80 -5.34 -10.30 -20.06
N GLY A 81 -4.77 -9.34 -20.80
CA GLY A 81 -4.60 -7.96 -20.36
C GLY A 81 -3.66 -7.81 -19.17
N LEU A 82 -2.73 -8.75 -18.98
CA LEU A 82 -1.73 -8.68 -17.92
C LEU A 82 -0.81 -7.47 -18.18
N LEU A 83 -0.77 -6.53 -17.24
CA LEU A 83 0.15 -5.38 -17.31
C LEU A 83 1.37 -5.67 -16.43
N LEU A 84 2.56 -5.62 -17.04
CA LEU A 84 3.83 -5.79 -16.36
C LEU A 84 4.62 -4.48 -16.41
N ASP A 85 5.25 -4.13 -15.30
CA ASP A 85 6.16 -2.99 -15.22
C ASP A 85 7.61 -3.50 -15.25
N GLU A 86 8.10 -3.73 -16.46
CA GLU A 86 9.47 -4.21 -16.72
C GLU A 86 10.55 -3.15 -16.40
N GLY A 87 10.14 -1.91 -16.11
CA GLY A 87 11.04 -0.85 -15.66
C GLY A 87 11.43 -1.03 -14.20
N ARG A 88 10.48 -1.44 -13.34
CA ARG A 88 10.69 -1.60 -11.90
C ARG A 88 10.91 -3.03 -11.44
N TYR A 89 10.43 -4.02 -12.20
CA TYR A 89 10.47 -5.42 -11.78
C TYR A 89 11.08 -6.33 -12.84
N ILE A 90 11.69 -7.42 -12.36
CA ILE A 90 12.17 -8.54 -13.16
C ILE A 90 11.24 -9.73 -12.90
N TYR A 91 10.66 -10.27 -13.97
CA TYR A 91 9.73 -11.39 -13.90
C TYR A 91 10.43 -12.67 -14.34
N HIS A 92 10.50 -13.64 -13.44
CA HIS A 92 10.90 -14.99 -13.75
C HIS A 92 9.66 -15.84 -14.04
N TYR A 93 9.66 -16.47 -15.21
CA TYR A 93 8.55 -17.29 -15.67
C TYR A 93 9.10 -18.51 -16.39
N GLN A 94 8.82 -19.70 -15.86
CA GLN A 94 9.28 -20.96 -16.44
C GLN A 94 8.11 -21.93 -16.62
N ALA A 95 7.85 -22.32 -17.87
CA ALA A 95 6.84 -23.30 -18.21
C ALA A 95 7.51 -24.61 -18.64
N GLU A 96 7.44 -25.63 -17.80
CA GLU A 96 7.98 -26.99 -18.08
C GLU A 96 6.99 -27.87 -18.86
N GLY A 97 5.79 -27.36 -19.14
CA GLY A 97 4.77 -28.05 -19.91
C GLY A 97 3.41 -27.38 -19.80
N MET A 98 2.56 -27.56 -20.81
CA MET A 98 1.25 -26.90 -20.90
C MET A 98 0.25 -27.34 -19.82
N ASN A 99 0.50 -28.45 -19.13
CA ASN A 99 -0.39 -29.01 -18.11
C ASN A 99 0.15 -28.83 -16.68
N MET A 100 1.33 -28.25 -16.52
CA MET A 100 1.91 -27.97 -15.21
C MET A 100 1.88 -26.47 -14.93
N MET A 101 1.60 -26.12 -13.67
CA MET A 101 1.62 -24.73 -13.25
C MET A 101 3.03 -24.16 -13.50
N PRO A 102 3.16 -23.05 -14.23
CA PRO A 102 4.45 -22.42 -14.45
C PRO A 102 5.04 -21.93 -13.13
N ASP A 103 6.37 -21.99 -13.01
CA ASP A 103 7.08 -21.32 -11.94
C ASP A 103 7.08 -19.82 -12.20
N ILE A 104 6.70 -19.04 -11.18
CA ILE A 104 6.48 -17.60 -11.28
C ILE A 104 7.15 -16.96 -10.06
N ALA A 105 8.10 -16.08 -10.31
CA ALA A 105 8.70 -15.24 -9.27
C ALA A 105 8.88 -13.81 -9.79
N VAL A 106 8.75 -12.83 -8.89
CA VAL A 106 8.90 -11.41 -9.21
C VAL A 106 9.95 -10.80 -8.29
N PHE A 107 10.92 -10.10 -8.88
CA PHE A 107 12.00 -9.44 -8.18
C PHE A 107 11.97 -7.95 -8.46
N GLU A 108 12.33 -7.13 -7.47
CA GLU A 108 12.54 -5.69 -7.68
C GLU A 108 13.88 -5.48 -8.41
N LYS A 109 13.88 -4.59 -9.40
CA LYS A 109 15.08 -4.21 -10.13
C LYS A 109 15.79 -3.14 -9.30
N ASN A 110 16.80 -3.56 -8.53
CA ASN A 110 17.66 -2.66 -7.75
C ASN A 110 18.55 -1.80 -8.64
#